data_AF-Q6C3G6-F1
#
_entry.id   AF-Q6C3G6-F1
#
_cell.length_a   1.000
_cell.length_b   1.000
_cell.length_c   1.000
_cell.angle_alpha   90.00
_cell.angle_beta   90.00
_cell.angle_gamma   90.00
#
_symmetry.space_group_name_H-M   'P 1'
#
loop_
_entity.id
_entity.type
_entity.pdbx_description
1 polymer ?
#
loop_
_entity_poly.entity_id
_entity_poly.type
_entity_poly.pdbx_seq_one_letter_code
_entity_poly.pdbx_strand_id
1 'polypeptide(L)'
;MISAIYMNYVYLRLDPPFGLLAASILLPACAYFPRLTWGPESGSVNMLAGILFVFSWLAQFYGHGAHEKRAPALLDNLRQALVLAPFFVLFEIASFLGFRQDVLRDVDVIIANRKAELLKGQ
;
A
#
# COMPACT_ATOMS: atom_id res chain seq x y z
N MET A 1 -4.65 10.69 13.29
CA MET A 1 -3.80 10.05 14.33
C MET A 1 -4.22 8.60 14.60
N ILE A 2 -5.47 8.34 14.96
CA ILE A 2 -5.97 6.97 15.25
C ILE A 2 -5.72 6.00 14.08
N SER A 3 -6.00 6.41 12.84
CA SER A 3 -5.74 5.61 11.64
C SER A 3 -4.26 5.27 11.48
N ALA A 4 -3.36 6.23 11.67
CA ALA A 4 -1.92 6.01 11.56
C ALA A 4 -1.40 5.02 12.62
N ILE A 5 -1.89 5.11 13.86
CA ILE A 5 -1.57 4.16 14.93
C ILE A 5 -2.07 2.76 14.58
N TYR A 6 -3.32 2.65 14.09
CA TYR A 6 -3.90 1.38 13.67
C TYR A 6 -3.10 0.73 12.54
N MET A 7 -2.79 1.50 11.48
CA MET A 7 -1.98 1.01 10.35
C MET A 7 -0.61 0.53 10.84
N ASN A 8 0.04 1.32 11.71
CA ASN A 8 1.35 0.96 12.22
C ASN A 8 1.34 -0.33 13.06
N TYR A 9 0.33 -0.51 13.91
CA TYR A 9 0.12 -1.75 14.65
C TYR A 9 -0.01 -2.96 13.71
N VAL A 10 -0.81 -2.83 12.65
CA VAL A 10 -0.97 -3.89 11.64
C VAL A 10 0.37 -4.19 10.96
N TYR A 11 1.13 -3.15 10.59
CA TYR A 11 2.40 -3.34 9.88
C TYR A 11 3.47 -3.97 10.75
N LEU A 12 3.55 -3.62 12.04
CA LEU A 12 4.45 -4.28 12.98
C LEU A 12 4.10 -5.76 13.19
N ARG A 13 2.82 -6.11 13.12
CA ARG A 13 2.34 -7.51 13.18
C ARG A 13 2.67 -8.29 11.91
N LEU A 14 2.65 -7.63 10.75
CA LEU A 14 3.00 -8.24 9.46
C LEU A 14 4.51 -8.42 9.34
N ASP A 15 5.24 -7.34 9.59
CA ASP A 15 6.69 -7.32 9.53
C ASP A 15 7.30 -6.19 10.37
N PRO A 16 8.03 -6.49 11.46
CA PRO A 16 8.53 -5.46 12.36
C PRO A 16 9.47 -4.42 11.71
N PRO A 17 10.47 -4.80 10.88
CA PRO A 17 11.29 -3.82 10.14
C PRO A 17 10.47 -2.82 9.31
N PHE A 18 9.52 -3.30 8.50
CA PHE A 18 8.68 -2.43 7.68
C PHE A 18 7.67 -1.64 8.51
N GLY A 19 7.17 -2.22 9.61
CA GLY A 19 6.32 -1.51 10.56
C GLY A 19 7.04 -0.33 11.22
N LEU A 20 8.31 -0.49 11.59
CA LEU A 20 9.14 0.60 12.13
C LEU A 20 9.45 1.66 11.07
N LEU A 21 9.79 1.25 9.84
CA LEU A 21 9.99 2.17 8.72
C LEU A 21 8.72 2.96 8.40
N ALA A 22 7.57 2.30 8.39
CA ALA A 22 6.29 2.97 8.22
C ALA A 22 5.97 3.89 9.41
N ALA A 23 6.39 3.56 10.64
CA ALA A 23 6.19 4.41 11.82
C ALA A 23 6.92 5.74 11.67
N SER A 24 8.18 5.70 11.24
CA SER A 24 9.01 6.89 11.07
C SER A 24 8.52 7.82 9.97
N ILE A 25 7.69 7.33 9.03
CA ILE A 25 7.08 8.13 7.97
C ILE A 25 5.66 8.57 8.36
N LEU A 26 4.77 7.64 8.69
CA LEU A 26 3.34 7.88 8.83
C LEU A 26 2.99 8.69 10.09
N LEU A 27 3.66 8.46 11.22
CA LEU A 27 3.34 9.18 12.46
C LEU A 27 3.76 10.66 12.37
N PRO A 28 4.98 11.03 11.93
CA PRO A 28 5.33 12.42 11.72
C PRO A 28 4.48 13.09 10.63
N ALA A 29 4.22 12.39 9.51
CA ALA A 29 3.35 12.89 8.45
C ALA A 29 1.95 13.25 8.98
N CYS A 30 1.36 12.38 9.80
CA CYS A 30 0.04 12.60 10.38
C CYS A 30 0.02 13.79 11.37
N ALA A 31 1.13 14.08 12.05
CA ALA A 31 1.26 15.23 12.93
C ALA A 31 1.53 16.55 12.18
N TYR A 32 2.20 16.47 11.04
CA TYR A 32 2.66 17.63 10.28
C TYR A 32 1.66 18.11 9.24
N PHE A 33 1.12 17.22 8.39
CA PHE A 33 0.27 17.61 7.27
C PHE A 33 -0.98 18.42 7.61
N PRO A 34 -1.69 18.20 8.75
CA PRO A 34 -2.81 19.06 9.13
C PRO A 34 -2.44 20.55 9.26
N ARG A 35 -1.18 20.86 9.61
CA ARG A 35 -0.69 22.23 9.68
C ARG A 35 -0.61 22.91 8.31
N LEU A 36 -0.40 22.12 7.25
CA LEU A 36 -0.34 22.61 5.88
C LEU A 36 -1.73 22.69 5.24
N THR A 37 -2.64 21.77 5.58
CA THR A 37 -3.92 21.62 4.90
C THR A 37 -5.08 22.38 5.57
N TRP A 38 -4.93 22.80 6.82
CA TRP A 38 -5.95 23.57 7.56
C TRP A 38 -5.54 25.03 7.83
N GLY A 39 -4.38 25.46 7.34
CA GLY A 39 -3.93 26.85 7.44
C GLY A 39 -4.63 27.80 6.46
N PRO A 40 -4.52 29.12 6.66
CA PRO A 40 -5.10 30.13 5.75
C PRO A 40 -4.57 30.03 4.31
N GLU A 41 -3.33 29.57 4.13
CA GLU A 41 -2.69 29.38 2.81
C GLU A 41 -2.87 27.96 2.23
N SER A 42 -3.81 27.17 2.76
CA SER A 42 -3.97 25.76 2.39
C SER A 42 -4.52 25.52 0.98
N GLY A 43 -5.06 26.54 0.31
CA GLY A 43 -5.74 26.40 -0.99
C GLY A 43 -4.89 25.72 -2.05
N SER A 44 -3.68 26.22 -2.27
CA SER A 44 -2.76 25.66 -3.27
C SER A 44 -2.27 24.24 -2.91
N VAL A 45 -2.03 23.98 -1.62
CA VAL A 45 -1.60 22.66 -1.12
C VAL A 45 -2.70 21.63 -1.31
N ASN A 46 -3.93 21.97 -0.95
CA ASN A 46 -5.08 21.09 -1.08
C ASN A 46 -5.43 20.82 -2.55
N MET A 47 -5.28 21.83 -3.42
CA MET A 47 -5.44 21.65 -4.86
C MET A 47 -4.43 20.66 -5.44
N LEU A 48 -3.14 20.82 -5.11
CA LEU A 48 -2.10 19.90 -5.55
C LEU A 48 -2.34 18.47 -5.02
N ALA A 49 -2.70 18.34 -3.74
CA ALA A 49 -3.04 17.05 -3.14
C ALA A 49 -4.22 16.38 -3.84
N GLY A 50 -5.26 17.15 -4.21
CA GLY A 50 -6.40 16.64 -4.97
C GLY A 50 -6.03 16.16 -6.37
N ILE A 51 -5.19 16.91 -7.09
CA ILE A 51 -4.69 16.52 -8.41
C ILE A 51 -3.89 15.21 -8.31
N LEU A 52 -2.96 15.13 -7.36
CA LEU A 52 -2.14 13.92 -7.14
C LEU A 52 -3.02 12.73 -6.77
N PHE A 53 -4.01 12.92 -5.90
CA PHE A 53 -4.93 11.86 -5.50
C PHE A 53 -5.69 11.28 -6.69
N VAL A 54 -6.32 12.13 -7.52
CA VAL A 54 -7.07 11.67 -8.70
C VAL A 54 -6.13 10.99 -9.70
N PHE A 55 -4.96 11.58 -9.96
CA PHE A 55 -3.99 11.01 -10.88
C PHE A 55 -3.48 9.62 -10.42
N SER A 56 -3.17 9.46 -9.14
CA SER A 56 -2.74 8.17 -8.58
C SER A 56 -3.83 7.10 -8.69
N TRP A 57 -5.09 7.45 -8.47
CA TRP A 57 -6.20 6.51 -8.67
C TRP A 57 -6.38 6.09 -10.13
N LEU A 58 -6.32 7.05 -11.06
CA LEU A 58 -6.37 6.75 -12.49
C LEU A 58 -5.21 5.84 -12.90
N ALA A 59 -4.00 6.12 -12.43
CA ALA A 59 -2.83 5.28 -12.70
C ALA A 59 -2.99 3.87 -12.12
N GLN A 60 -3.53 3.73 -10.91
CA GLN A 60 -3.78 2.42 -10.29
C GLN A 60 -4.80 1.60 -11.08
N PHE A 61 -5.95 2.18 -11.42
CA PHE A 61 -6.97 1.48 -12.21
C PHE A 61 -6.49 1.13 -13.60
N TYR A 62 -5.74 2.02 -14.24
CA TYR A 62 -5.12 1.77 -15.53
C TYR A 62 -4.11 0.61 -15.45
N GLY A 63 -3.23 0.58 -14.45
CA GLY A 63 -2.26 -0.50 -14.26
C GLY A 63 -2.93 -1.87 -14.09
N HIS A 64 -3.92 -1.97 -13.20
CA HIS A 64 -4.64 -3.23 -12.98
C HIS A 64 -5.47 -3.68 -14.19
N GLY A 65 -6.16 -2.73 -14.84
CA GLY A 65 -7.02 -3.04 -15.98
C GLY A 65 -6.26 -3.34 -17.27
N ALA A 66 -5.29 -2.50 -17.63
CA ALA A 66 -4.58 -2.57 -18.90
C ALA A 66 -3.37 -3.52 -18.88
N HIS A 67 -2.57 -3.52 -17.80
CA HIS A 67 -1.35 -4.33 -17.73
C HIS A 67 -1.57 -5.68 -17.03
N GLU A 68 -2.23 -5.69 -15.88
CA GLU A 68 -2.41 -6.94 -15.11
C GLU A 68 -3.63 -7.75 -15.56
N LYS A 69 -4.55 -7.13 -16.32
CA LYS A 69 -5.83 -7.71 -16.77
C LYS A 69 -6.60 -8.36 -15.62
N ARG A 70 -6.50 -7.78 -14.42
CA ARG A 70 -7.07 -8.31 -13.18
C ARG A 70 -7.92 -7.25 -12.50
N ALA A 71 -9.00 -7.68 -11.86
CA ALA A 71 -9.79 -6.78 -11.01
C ALA A 71 -8.92 -6.27 -9.85
N PRO A 72 -9.03 -4.98 -9.49
CA PRO A 72 -8.27 -4.43 -8.38
C PRO A 72 -8.77 -5.02 -7.05
N ALA A 73 -7.84 -5.33 -6.14
CA ALA A 73 -8.13 -5.96 -4.85
C ALA A 73 -9.13 -5.19 -3.95
N LEU A 74 -9.32 -3.90 -4.22
CA LEU A 74 -10.33 -3.08 -3.55
C LEU A 74 -11.76 -3.55 -3.79
N LEU A 75 -12.03 -4.23 -4.92
CA LEU A 75 -13.34 -4.80 -5.22
C LEU A 75 -13.59 -6.11 -4.44
N ASP A 76 -12.54 -6.79 -4.00
CA ASP A 76 -12.64 -8.04 -3.22
C ASP A 76 -12.78 -7.74 -1.72
N ASN A 77 -11.89 -6.89 -1.18
CA ASN A 77 -11.88 -6.51 0.24
C ASN A 77 -11.32 -5.10 0.43
N LEU A 78 -12.19 -4.10 0.36
CA LEU A 78 -11.83 -2.69 0.46
C LEU A 78 -10.99 -2.36 1.70
N ARG A 79 -11.37 -2.90 2.87
CA ARG A 79 -10.64 -2.61 4.12
C ARG A 79 -9.21 -3.14 4.06
N GLN A 80 -9.04 -4.39 3.64
CA GLN A 80 -7.72 -4.99 3.52
C GLN A 80 -6.88 -4.28 2.46
N ALA A 81 -7.47 -3.93 1.32
CA ALA A 81 -6.80 -3.22 0.24
C ALA A 81 -6.29 -1.85 0.71
N LEU A 82 -7.13 -1.05 1.39
CA LEU A 82 -6.72 0.27 1.89
C LEU A 82 -5.66 0.18 3.01
N VAL A 83 -5.75 -0.84 3.86
CA VAL A 83 -4.77 -1.05 4.93
C VAL A 83 -3.43 -1.51 4.38
N LEU A 84 -3.42 -2.45 3.44
CA LEU A 84 -2.18 -3.04 2.94
C LEU A 84 -1.53 -2.23 1.80
N ALA A 85 -2.25 -1.36 1.10
CA ALA A 85 -1.70 -0.61 -0.03
C ALA A 85 -0.42 0.20 0.34
N PRO A 86 -0.37 0.98 1.43
CA PRO A 86 0.86 1.70 1.80
C PRO A 86 2.01 0.75 2.18
N PHE A 87 1.71 -0.36 2.85
CA PHE A 87 2.71 -1.38 3.18
C PHE A 87 3.27 -2.03 1.92
N PHE A 88 2.41 -2.33 0.94
CA PHE A 88 2.80 -2.92 -0.34
C PHE A 88 3.77 -2.01 -1.10
N VAL A 89 3.52 -0.70 -1.15
CA VAL A 89 4.45 0.26 -1.78
C VAL A 89 5.81 0.27 -1.09
N LEU A 90 5.85 0.30 0.25
CA LEU A 90 7.11 0.25 0.99
C LEU A 90 7.87 -1.07 0.75
N PHE A 91 7.14 -2.18 0.75
CA PHE A 91 7.68 -3.51 0.48
C PHE A 91 8.29 -3.58 -0.93
N GLU A 92 7.57 -3.15 -1.96
CA GLU A 92 8.03 -3.17 -3.34
C GLU A 92 9.29 -2.32 -3.54
N ILE A 93 9.35 -1.13 -2.93
CA ILE A 93 10.55 -0.27 -3.00
C ILE A 93 11.74 -0.97 -2.34
N ALA A 94 11.55 -1.55 -1.15
CA ALA A 94 12.63 -2.25 -0.47
C ALA A 94 13.05 -3.51 -1.24
N SER A 95 12.10 -4.23 -1.84
CA SER A 95 12.37 -5.37 -2.72
C SER A 95 13.12 -4.97 -3.97
N PHE A 96 12.78 -3.84 -4.59
CA PHE A 96 13.55 -3.29 -5.70
C PHE A 96 15.00 -2.96 -5.29
N LEU A 97 15.22 -2.54 -4.04
CA LEU A 97 16.55 -2.32 -3.46
C LEU A 97 17.25 -3.62 -3.01
N GLY A 98 16.64 -4.79 -3.20
CA GLY A 98 17.22 -6.10 -2.88
C GLY A 98 16.91 -6.63 -1.48
N PHE A 99 16.08 -5.95 -0.69
CA PHE A 99 15.61 -6.48 0.60
C PHE A 99 14.46 -7.49 0.42
N ARG A 100 14.28 -8.40 1.39
CA ARG A 100 13.13 -9.32 1.46
C ARG A 100 12.83 -10.15 0.20
N GLN A 101 13.87 -10.52 -0.53
CA GLN A 101 13.76 -11.43 -1.68
C GLN A 101 13.33 -12.85 -1.26
N ASP A 102 13.64 -13.24 -0.02
CA ASP A 102 13.15 -14.48 0.61
C ASP A 102 11.63 -14.53 0.63
N VAL A 103 10.97 -13.45 1.07
CA VAL A 103 9.50 -13.38 1.15
C VAL A 103 8.87 -13.45 -0.23
N LEU A 104 9.42 -12.73 -1.21
CA LEU A 104 8.93 -12.79 -2.59
C LEU A 104 9.00 -14.21 -3.14
N ARG A 105 10.14 -14.89 -2.95
CA ARG A 105 10.32 -16.27 -3.40
C ARG A 105 9.32 -17.21 -2.73
N ASP A 106 9.11 -17.07 -1.43
CA ASP A 106 8.17 -17.92 -0.69
C ASP A 106 6.72 -17.68 -1.15
N VAL A 107 6.35 -16.43 -1.40
CA VAL A 107 5.03 -16.07 -1.95
C VAL A 107 4.85 -16.65 -3.35
N ASP A 108 5.85 -16.59 -4.22
CA ASP A 108 5.79 -17.17 -5.57
C ASP A 108 5.59 -18.69 -5.52
N VAL A 109 6.27 -19.38 -4.61
CA VAL A 109 6.08 -20.83 -4.37
C VAL A 109 4.65 -21.11 -3.91
N ILE A 110 4.11 -20.33 -2.97
CA ILE A 110 2.73 -20.48 -2.49
C ILE A 110 1.72 -20.28 -3.63
N ILE A 111 1.91 -19.25 -4.44
CA ILE A 111 1.04 -18.97 -5.59
C ILE A 111 1.11 -20.12 -6.61
N ALA A 112 2.30 -20.62 -6.92
CA ALA A 112 2.48 -21.74 -7.84
C ALA A 112 1.79 -23.01 -7.33
N ASN A 113 1.97 -23.35 -6.05
CA ASN A 113 1.33 -24.51 -5.43
C ASN A 113 -0.20 -24.38 -5.44
N ARG A 114 -0.74 -23.22 -5.07
CA ARG A 114 -2.18 -22.98 -5.08
C ARG A 114 -2.78 -23.05 -6.49
N LYS A 115 -2.06 -22.55 -7.51
CA LYS A 115 -2.48 -22.75 -8.91
C LYS A 115 -2.53 -24.22 -9.29
N ALA A 116 -1.52 -25.01 -8.91
CA ALA A 116 -1.49 -26.44 -9.20
C ALA A 116 -2.62 -27.22 -8.50
N GLU A 117 -2.96 -26.86 -7.26
CA GLU A 117 -4.10 -27.44 -6.54
C GLU A 117 -5.43 -27.16 -7.23
N LEU A 118 -5.65 -25.91 -7.66
CA LEU A 118 -6.87 -25.51 -8.36
C LEU A 118 -7.05 -26.26 -9.69
N LEU A 119 -5.94 -26.53 -10.41
CA LEU A 119 -5.98 -27.30 -11.66
C LEU A 119 -6.21 -28.80 -11.44
N LYS A 120 -5.87 -29.34 -10.27
CA LYS A 120 -6.13 -30.76 -9.92
C LYS A 120 -7.55 -31.00 -9.41
N GLY A 121 -8.20 -29.96 -8.87
CA GLY A 121 -9.58 -30.02 -8.38
C GLY A 121 -10.64 -29.70 -9.43
N GLN A 122 -10.23 -29.42 -10.67
CA GLN A 122 -11.07 -29.24 -11.86
C GLN A 122 -11.00 -30.50 -12.73
#